data_AF-A0A6N7XQN1-F1
#
_entry.id   AF-A0A6N7XQN1-F1
#
_cell.length_a   1.000
_cell.length_b   1.000
_cell.length_c   1.000
_cell.angle_alpha   90.00
_cell.angle_beta   90.00
_cell.angle_gamma   90.00
#
_symmetry.space_group_name_H-M   'P 1'
#
loop_
_entity.id
_entity.type
_entity.pdbx_description
1 polymer ?
#
loop_
_entity_poly.entity_id
_entity_poly.type
_entity_poly.pdbx_seq_one_letter_code
_entity_poly.pdbx_strand_id
1 'polypeptide(L)'
;MSIAVHNASKLFPGDAKTDERDAEVIARTALGMPSCLRPVPEEDELEGARRLEAQRADLPEDRTHQVNRLRALMLESCPAFEAAMRPEEAWCLAALERLGGPWNIRDAGRRRYRGAAKGAPAGRAEALWDSVGGSTRPTEAVVVPIIARRIREDTEEVERLAGLIGDVVRGDETYRCLLTVPGVGPRTAAQLVLDVAIEDFADHDHLASYCGLAPRNRQSGTSISSVAATPQGNRQLKNLLIFSCSCLSRSSGYFRDCFDRCRGRGMPYKAALKAVARKRLKVIFAVMRDRVPYDPGLLRA
;
A
#
# COMPACT_ATOMS: atom_id res chain seq x y z
N MET A 1 6.70 -15.62 -7.59
CA MET A 1 6.07 -16.80 -8.25
C MET A 1 4.71 -16.38 -8.80
N SER A 2 4.50 -16.39 -10.12
CA SER A 2 3.20 -16.02 -10.73
C SER A 2 2.07 -16.89 -10.15
N ILE A 3 0.87 -16.32 -9.98
CA ILE A 3 -0.33 -17.04 -9.47
C ILE A 3 -0.63 -18.30 -10.29
N ALA A 4 -0.27 -18.32 -11.58
CA ALA A 4 -0.36 -19.49 -12.44
C ALA A 4 0.49 -20.67 -11.91
N VAL A 5 1.72 -20.39 -11.46
CA VAL A 5 2.65 -21.39 -10.93
C VAL A 5 2.15 -21.95 -9.58
N HIS A 6 1.63 -21.10 -8.70
CA HIS A 6 1.08 -21.55 -7.41
C HIS A 6 -0.16 -22.44 -7.55
N ASN A 7 -0.97 -22.23 -8.59
CA ASN A 7 -2.11 -23.12 -8.87
C ASN A 7 -1.66 -24.37 -9.64
N ALA A 8 -0.67 -24.24 -10.51
CA ALA A 8 -0.08 -25.37 -11.21
C ALA A 8 0.61 -26.34 -10.25
N SER A 9 1.26 -25.85 -9.18
CA SER A 9 1.91 -26.70 -8.18
C SER A 9 0.95 -27.69 -7.51
N LYS A 10 -0.34 -27.37 -7.43
CA LYS A 10 -1.41 -28.23 -6.89
C LYS A 10 -1.82 -29.36 -7.85
N LEU A 11 -1.43 -29.29 -9.12
CA LEU A 11 -1.65 -30.33 -10.11
C LEU A 11 -0.55 -31.40 -10.07
N PHE A 12 0.57 -31.14 -9.39
CA PHE A 12 1.67 -32.09 -9.25
C PHE A 12 1.56 -32.85 -7.92
N PRO A 13 1.79 -34.19 -7.90
CA PRO A 13 1.56 -35.03 -6.72
C PRO A 13 2.59 -34.81 -5.59
N GLY A 14 2.15 -34.55 -4.35
CA GLY A 14 2.99 -34.37 -3.14
C GLY A 14 2.90 -32.98 -2.50
N ASP A 15 2.84 -32.92 -1.16
CA ASP A 15 2.56 -31.69 -0.39
C ASP A 15 3.80 -30.98 0.18
N ALA A 16 4.98 -31.59 0.10
CA ALA A 16 6.21 -31.01 0.60
C ALA A 16 6.77 -29.96 -0.38
N LYS A 17 6.87 -28.72 0.07
CA LYS A 17 7.43 -27.61 -0.70
C LYS A 17 8.97 -27.66 -0.66
N THR A 18 9.60 -27.87 -1.80
CA THR A 18 11.06 -27.84 -1.98
C THR A 18 11.43 -26.97 -3.18
N ASP A 19 12.58 -26.30 -3.14
CA ASP A 19 13.02 -25.39 -4.22
C ASP A 19 13.20 -26.11 -5.56
N GLU A 20 13.71 -27.35 -5.53
CA GLU A 20 13.85 -28.21 -6.73
C GLU A 20 12.51 -28.49 -7.40
N ARG A 21 11.48 -28.79 -6.60
CA ARG A 21 10.13 -29.07 -7.10
C ARG A 21 9.47 -27.80 -7.60
N ASP A 22 9.63 -26.68 -6.91
CA ASP A 22 9.11 -25.39 -7.35
C ASP A 22 9.72 -25.01 -8.72
N ALA A 23 11.01 -25.25 -8.92
CA ALA A 23 11.68 -25.07 -10.21
C ALA A 23 11.14 -26.01 -11.29
N GLU A 24 10.92 -27.28 -10.97
CA GLU A 24 10.35 -28.26 -11.91
C GLU A 24 8.90 -27.92 -12.30
N VAL A 25 8.07 -27.53 -11.33
CA VAL A 25 6.68 -27.09 -11.58
C VAL A 25 6.67 -25.85 -12.48
N ILE A 26 7.55 -24.88 -12.22
CA ILE A 26 7.70 -23.69 -13.08
C ILE A 26 8.07 -24.14 -14.50
N ALA A 27 9.10 -24.98 -14.66
CA ALA A 27 9.58 -25.43 -15.96
C ALA A 27 8.52 -26.23 -16.74
N ARG A 28 7.80 -27.14 -16.08
CA ARG A 28 6.74 -27.93 -16.72
C ARG A 28 5.53 -27.07 -17.09
N THR A 29 5.16 -26.12 -16.24
CA THR A 29 4.08 -25.15 -16.54
C THR A 29 4.48 -24.24 -17.69
N ALA A 30 5.74 -23.81 -17.73
CA ALA A 30 6.33 -23.02 -18.80
C ALA A 30 6.26 -23.74 -20.16
N LEU A 31 6.64 -25.02 -20.17
CA LEU A 31 6.61 -25.85 -21.36
C LEU A 31 5.18 -26.13 -21.86
N GLY A 32 4.24 -26.39 -20.95
CA GLY A 32 2.86 -26.72 -21.29
C GLY A 32 1.97 -25.53 -21.60
N MET A 33 2.29 -24.34 -21.07
CA MET A 33 1.54 -23.11 -21.27
C MET A 33 2.50 -21.93 -21.52
N PRO A 34 3.15 -21.87 -22.69
CA PRO A 34 4.14 -20.82 -22.98
C PRO A 34 3.55 -19.41 -22.87
N SER A 35 2.26 -19.26 -23.21
CA SER A 35 1.51 -18.00 -23.10
C SER A 35 1.26 -17.53 -21.66
N CYS A 36 1.50 -18.37 -20.66
CA CYS A 36 1.41 -18.01 -19.24
C CYS A 36 2.74 -17.48 -18.68
N LEU A 37 3.83 -17.55 -19.45
CA LEU A 37 5.11 -16.97 -19.08
C LEU A 37 5.14 -15.50 -19.44
N ARG A 38 5.60 -14.69 -18.49
CA ARG A 38 6.02 -13.33 -18.82
C ARG A 38 7.48 -13.37 -19.26
N PRO A 39 7.86 -12.67 -20.33
CA PRO A 39 9.26 -12.47 -20.65
C PRO A 39 9.95 -11.84 -19.45
N VAL A 40 11.15 -12.30 -19.12
CA VAL A 40 12.03 -11.54 -18.22
C VAL A 40 12.44 -10.32 -19.03
N PRO A 41 12.14 -9.10 -18.58
CA PRO A 41 12.59 -7.91 -19.28
C PRO A 41 14.12 -7.96 -19.39
N GLU A 42 14.66 -7.58 -20.56
CA GLU A 42 16.09 -7.30 -20.69
C GLU A 42 16.50 -6.27 -19.63
N GLU A 43 17.76 -6.24 -19.18
CA GLU A 43 18.24 -5.27 -18.19
C GLU A 43 18.02 -3.84 -18.72
N ASP A 44 16.85 -3.29 -18.41
CA ASP A 44 16.43 -1.95 -18.79
C ASP A 44 16.76 -0.97 -17.65
N GLU A 45 16.74 0.32 -17.95
CA GLU A 45 16.99 1.37 -16.97
C GLU A 45 16.01 1.32 -15.77
N LEU A 46 14.88 0.61 -15.91
CA LEU A 46 13.83 0.47 -14.91
C LEU A 46 14.00 -0.76 -13.99
N GLU A 47 14.84 -1.73 -14.35
CA GLU A 47 15.04 -2.96 -13.59
C GLU A 47 15.60 -2.67 -12.19
N GLY A 48 16.48 -1.67 -12.07
CA GLY A 48 16.91 -1.14 -10.78
C GLY A 48 15.75 -0.65 -9.91
N ALA A 49 14.80 0.09 -10.51
CA ALA A 49 13.62 0.58 -9.80
C ALA A 49 12.64 -0.54 -9.44
N ARG A 50 12.51 -1.60 -10.24
CA ARG A 50 11.69 -2.78 -9.90
C ARG A 50 12.25 -3.49 -8.65
N ARG A 51 13.57 -3.62 -8.53
CA ARG A 51 14.24 -4.19 -7.35
C ARG A 51 14.03 -3.33 -6.11
N LEU A 52 14.15 -2.00 -6.25
CA LEU A 52 13.87 -1.06 -5.16
C LEU A 52 12.41 -1.11 -4.72
N GLU A 53 11.45 -1.22 -5.65
CA GLU A 53 10.03 -1.33 -5.32
C GLU A 53 9.70 -2.67 -4.64
N ALA A 54 10.31 -3.77 -5.07
CA ALA A 54 10.17 -5.06 -4.41
C ALA A 54 10.61 -5.00 -2.94
N GLN A 55 11.76 -4.37 -2.65
CA GLN A 55 12.22 -4.15 -1.28
C GLN A 55 11.28 -3.22 -0.50
N ARG A 56 10.78 -2.16 -1.14
CA ARG A 56 9.88 -1.19 -0.50
C ARG A 56 8.50 -1.76 -0.19
N ALA A 57 8.05 -2.80 -0.91
CA ALA A 57 6.71 -3.36 -0.78
C ALA A 57 6.45 -3.99 0.61
N ASP A 58 7.49 -4.53 1.26
CA ASP A 58 7.37 -5.25 2.53
C ASP A 58 7.42 -4.31 3.76
N LEU A 59 8.17 -3.21 3.66
CA LEU A 59 8.40 -2.27 4.77
C LEU A 59 7.12 -1.68 5.42
N PRO A 60 6.04 -1.35 4.68
CA PRO A 60 4.81 -0.85 5.30
C PRO A 60 4.11 -1.90 6.18
N GLU A 61 4.21 -3.18 5.84
CA GLU A 61 3.65 -4.27 6.64
C GLU A 61 4.46 -4.44 7.92
N ASP A 62 5.79 -4.43 7.81
CA ASP A 62 6.70 -4.47 8.96
C ASP A 62 6.46 -3.29 9.91
N ARG A 63 6.38 -2.07 9.38
CA ARG A 63 6.05 -0.87 10.15
C ARG A 63 4.70 -1.01 10.87
N THR A 64 3.68 -1.52 10.18
CA THR A 64 2.35 -1.74 10.76
C THR A 64 2.41 -2.74 11.91
N HIS A 65 3.16 -3.83 11.72
CA HIS A 65 3.39 -4.82 12.77
C HIS A 65 4.11 -4.20 13.98
N GLN A 66 5.15 -3.38 13.78
CA GLN A 66 5.83 -2.70 14.89
C GLN A 66 4.91 -1.70 15.61
N VAL A 67 4.10 -0.93 14.88
CA VAL A 67 3.11 0.00 15.47
C VAL A 67 2.09 -0.76 16.32
N ASN A 68 1.56 -1.87 15.81
CA ASN A 68 0.60 -2.68 16.56
C ASN A 68 1.24 -3.30 17.81
N ARG A 69 2.48 -3.76 17.71
CA ARG A 69 3.26 -4.24 18.86
C ARG A 69 3.48 -3.14 19.91
N LEU A 70 3.83 -1.94 19.47
CA LEU A 70 3.98 -0.77 20.36
C LEU A 70 2.66 -0.48 21.09
N ARG A 71 1.54 -0.40 20.36
CA ARG A 71 0.22 -0.16 20.95
C ARG A 71 -0.17 -1.26 21.94
N ALA A 72 0.10 -2.53 21.64
CA ALA A 72 -0.17 -3.62 22.57
C ALA A 72 0.58 -3.47 23.91
N LEU A 73 1.87 -3.13 23.86
CA LEU A 73 2.66 -2.85 25.07
C LEU A 73 2.12 -1.65 25.86
N MET A 74 1.66 -0.61 25.17
CA MET A 74 1.07 0.56 25.82
C MET A 74 -0.29 0.22 26.44
N LEU A 75 -1.12 -0.60 25.80
CA LEU A 75 -2.42 -1.02 26.36
C LEU A 75 -2.25 -1.86 27.63
N GLU A 76 -1.24 -2.74 27.67
CA GLU A 76 -0.93 -3.53 28.86
C GLU A 76 -0.46 -2.65 30.02
N SER A 77 0.26 -1.56 29.73
CA SER A 77 0.89 -0.70 30.73
C SER A 77 0.05 0.50 31.17
N CYS A 78 -0.52 1.24 30.22
CA CYS A 78 -1.28 2.46 30.43
C CYS A 78 -2.22 2.73 29.24
N PRO A 79 -3.48 2.27 29.29
CA PRO A 79 -4.47 2.47 28.21
C PRO A 79 -4.70 3.94 27.85
N ALA A 80 -4.71 4.85 28.84
CA ALA A 80 -4.88 6.27 28.60
C ALA A 80 -3.70 6.87 27.80
N PHE A 81 -2.48 6.39 28.04
CA PHE A 81 -1.31 6.78 27.26
C PHE A 81 -1.37 6.25 25.83
N GLU A 82 -1.78 4.99 25.62
CA GLU A 82 -1.97 4.47 24.26
C GLU A 82 -2.98 5.30 23.46
N ALA A 83 -4.10 5.66 24.07
CA ALA A 83 -5.14 6.45 23.43
C ALA A 83 -4.68 7.87 23.05
N ALA A 84 -3.76 8.45 23.82
CA ALA A 84 -3.16 9.76 23.56
C ALA A 84 -1.98 9.70 22.57
N MET A 85 -1.25 8.58 22.54
CA MET A 85 -0.07 8.36 21.70
C MET A 85 -0.41 8.41 20.21
N ARG A 86 0.46 9.04 19.41
CA ARG A 86 0.36 9.09 17.95
C ARG A 86 1.69 8.65 17.34
N PRO A 87 1.89 7.34 17.10
CA PRO A 87 3.14 6.80 16.57
C PRO A 87 3.43 7.23 15.13
N GLU A 88 2.47 7.86 14.46
CA GLU A 88 2.65 8.49 13.15
C GLU A 88 3.41 9.82 13.23
N GLU A 89 3.54 10.40 14.43
CA GLU A 89 4.17 11.70 14.64
C GLU A 89 5.62 11.52 15.09
N ALA A 90 6.57 12.11 14.34
CA ALA A 90 8.00 11.93 14.57
C ALA A 90 8.45 12.32 15.99
N TRP A 91 7.89 13.39 16.57
CA TRP A 91 8.21 13.79 17.95
C TRP A 91 7.77 12.74 18.98
N CYS A 92 6.69 12.01 18.72
CA CYS A 92 6.16 11.01 19.63
C CYS A 92 7.09 9.78 19.65
N LEU A 93 7.52 9.32 18.47
CA LEU A 93 8.52 8.26 18.36
C LEU A 93 9.86 8.68 18.98
N ALA A 94 10.31 9.91 18.73
CA ALA A 94 11.54 10.44 19.31
C ALA A 94 11.48 10.48 20.86
N ALA A 95 10.33 10.84 21.44
CA ALA A 95 10.14 10.79 22.89
C ALA A 95 10.21 9.36 23.43
N LEU A 96 9.52 8.42 22.80
CA LEU A 96 9.49 7.00 23.19
C LEU A 96 10.85 6.31 23.01
N GLU A 97 11.61 6.68 21.99
CA GLU A 97 12.95 6.17 21.76
C GLU A 97 13.95 6.68 22.79
N ARG A 98 13.90 7.98 23.11
CA ARG A 98 14.84 8.58 24.06
C ARG A 98 14.53 8.24 25.51
N LEU A 99 13.25 8.15 25.84
CA LEU A 99 12.79 8.07 27.23
C LEU A 99 12.12 6.73 27.55
N GLY A 100 11.70 5.93 26.58
CA GLY A 100 10.99 4.67 26.81
C GLY A 100 9.49 4.83 26.95
N GLY A 101 8.86 3.95 27.73
CA GLY A 101 7.42 3.88 27.90
C GLY A 101 6.82 5.00 28.78
N PRO A 102 5.52 4.90 29.09
CA PRO A 102 4.78 5.92 29.85
C PRO A 102 5.45 6.24 31.20
N TRP A 103 5.87 5.19 31.91
CA TRP A 103 6.48 5.29 33.23
C TRP A 103 7.90 5.85 33.18
N ASN A 104 8.72 5.44 32.20
CA ASN A 104 10.06 6.00 32.04
C ASN A 104 10.00 7.48 31.63
N ILE A 105 9.02 7.88 30.82
CA ILE A 105 8.74 9.29 30.53
C ILE A 105 8.41 10.03 31.83
N ARG A 106 7.51 9.48 32.65
CA ARG A 106 7.11 10.09 33.93
C ARG A 106 8.29 10.23 34.89
N ASP A 107 9.10 9.18 35.03
CA ASP A 107 10.29 9.13 35.89
C ASP A 107 11.39 10.09 35.41
N ALA A 108 11.55 10.28 34.10
CA ALA A 108 12.50 11.23 33.53
C ALA A 108 12.16 12.70 33.87
N GLY A 109 10.91 12.96 34.25
CA GLY A 109 10.44 14.28 34.65
C GLY A 109 10.10 15.20 33.47
N ARG A 110 9.22 16.17 33.74
CA ARG A 110 8.59 17.04 32.72
C ARG A 110 9.60 17.82 31.87
N ARG A 111 10.72 18.26 32.46
CA ARG A 111 11.78 18.99 31.75
C ARG A 111 12.44 18.12 30.67
N ARG A 112 12.81 16.88 30.99
CA ARG A 112 13.44 15.96 30.02
C ARG A 112 12.45 15.55 28.94
N TYR A 113 11.20 15.28 29.33
CA TYR A 113 10.12 15.00 28.39
C TYR A 113 9.93 16.11 27.35
N ARG A 114 9.81 17.39 27.77
CA ARG A 114 9.70 18.52 26.84
C ARG A 114 10.88 18.63 25.88
N GLY A 115 12.09 18.29 26.34
CA GLY A 115 13.27 18.23 25.47
C GLY A 115 13.19 17.10 24.44
N ALA A 116 12.67 15.93 24.80
CA ALA A 116 12.52 14.78 23.91
C ALA A 116 11.31 14.93 22.96
N ALA A 117 10.24 15.58 23.38
CA ALA A 117 9.03 15.89 22.60
C ALA A 117 9.16 17.21 21.82
N LYS A 118 10.37 17.62 21.45
CA LYS A 118 10.59 18.86 20.69
C LYS A 118 9.87 18.79 19.35
N GLY A 119 9.14 19.85 18.99
CA GLY A 119 8.32 19.91 17.77
C GLY A 119 6.90 19.37 17.93
N ALA A 120 6.53 18.88 19.12
CA ALA A 120 5.16 18.52 19.43
C ALA A 120 4.26 19.76 19.47
N PRO A 121 3.02 19.68 18.97
CA PRO A 121 2.03 20.74 19.15
C PRO A 121 1.69 20.95 20.62
N ALA A 122 1.54 22.21 21.03
CA ALA A 122 1.52 22.63 22.43
C ALA A 122 0.57 21.83 23.34
N GLY A 123 -0.62 21.46 22.84
CA GLY A 123 -1.59 20.68 23.61
C GLY A 123 -1.36 19.16 23.59
N ARG A 124 -0.71 18.61 22.56
CA ARG A 124 -0.57 17.14 22.41
C ARG A 124 0.49 16.56 23.34
N ALA A 125 1.62 17.24 23.48
CA ALA A 125 2.67 16.78 24.39
C ALA A 125 2.18 16.79 25.84
N GLU A 126 1.47 17.85 26.25
CA GLU A 126 0.94 17.93 27.61
C GLU A 126 -0.15 16.87 27.85
N ALA A 127 -1.06 16.67 26.89
CA ALA A 127 -2.07 15.62 26.99
C ALA A 127 -1.45 14.21 27.13
N LEU A 128 -0.38 13.92 26.38
CA LEU A 128 0.34 12.65 26.48
C LEU A 128 1.12 12.51 27.81
N TRP A 129 1.64 13.61 28.36
CA TRP A 129 2.30 13.61 29.66
C TRP A 129 1.30 13.37 30.81
N ASP A 130 0.14 14.01 30.74
CA ASP A 130 -0.89 13.93 31.78
C ASP A 130 -1.62 12.58 31.79
N SER A 131 -1.67 11.86 30.66
CA SER A 131 -2.36 10.57 30.54
C SER A 131 -1.75 9.44 31.36
N VAL A 132 -0.52 9.58 31.86
CA VAL A 132 0.17 8.53 32.65
C VAL A 132 -0.42 8.36 34.05
N GLY A 133 -1.11 9.37 34.60
CA GLY A 133 -1.41 9.51 36.02
C GLY A 133 -2.44 8.54 36.65
N GLY A 134 -2.94 7.52 35.94
CA GLY A 134 -4.07 6.70 36.39
C GLY A 134 -3.94 5.18 36.25
N SER A 135 -2.75 4.65 35.95
CA SER A 135 -2.55 3.21 35.70
C SER A 135 -1.59 2.56 36.70
N THR A 136 -1.63 1.22 36.79
CA THR A 136 -0.69 0.46 37.62
C THR A 136 0.61 0.26 36.85
N ARG A 137 1.76 0.58 37.45
CA ARG A 137 3.08 0.42 36.84
C ARG A 137 3.41 -1.07 36.65
N PRO A 138 3.53 -1.58 35.40
CA PRO A 138 4.02 -2.93 35.18
C PRO A 138 5.55 -2.99 35.30
N THR A 139 6.08 -4.21 35.37
CA THR A 139 7.52 -4.50 35.29
C THR A 139 8.08 -4.07 33.92
N GLU A 140 9.28 -3.49 33.91
CA GLU A 140 9.84 -2.72 32.79
C GLU A 140 9.86 -3.46 31.44
N ALA A 141 9.21 -2.86 30.42
CA ALA A 141 9.40 -3.27 29.03
C ALA A 141 10.54 -2.44 28.40
N VAL A 142 11.79 -2.92 28.54
CA VAL A 142 13.01 -2.35 27.91
C VAL A 142 12.91 -2.26 26.36
N VAL A 143 11.88 -2.85 25.77
CA VAL A 143 11.70 -3.01 24.32
C VAL A 143 11.09 -1.75 23.65
N VAL A 144 10.44 -0.84 24.39
CA VAL A 144 9.76 0.34 23.81
C VAL A 144 10.71 1.20 22.95
N PRO A 145 11.91 1.59 23.42
CA PRO A 145 12.85 2.35 22.60
C PRO A 145 13.23 1.66 21.29
N ILE A 146 13.43 0.34 21.34
CA ILE A 146 13.82 -0.47 20.18
C ILE A 146 12.71 -0.47 19.13
N ILE A 147 11.45 -0.64 19.56
CA ILE A 147 10.30 -0.63 18.64
C ILE A 147 10.10 0.77 18.04
N ALA A 148 10.18 1.82 18.86
CA ALA A 148 10.05 3.20 18.38
C ALA A 148 11.11 3.54 17.32
N ARG A 149 12.37 3.15 17.57
CA ARG A 149 13.47 3.29 16.62
C ARG A 149 13.20 2.56 15.30
N ARG A 150 12.75 1.30 15.36
CA ARG A 150 12.40 0.52 14.16
C ARG A 150 11.30 1.18 13.33
N ILE A 151 10.22 1.63 13.97
CA ILE A 151 9.13 2.34 13.25
C ILE A 151 9.66 3.58 12.53
N ARG A 152 10.57 4.34 13.18
CA ARG A 152 11.20 5.50 12.56
C ARG A 152 12.08 5.09 11.37
N GLU A 153 12.96 4.12 11.56
CA GLU A 153 13.87 3.60 10.51
C GLU A 153 13.09 3.05 9.31
N ASP A 154 12.05 2.24 9.52
CA ASP A 154 11.17 1.74 8.45
C ASP A 154 10.48 2.89 7.71
N THR A 155 10.10 3.95 8.42
CA THR A 155 9.46 5.13 7.82
C THR A 155 10.45 5.90 6.93
N GLU A 156 11.66 6.14 7.42
CA GLU A 156 12.74 6.79 6.67
C GLU A 156 13.17 5.94 5.46
N GLU A 157 13.23 4.62 5.60
CA GLU A 157 13.56 3.70 4.51
C GLU A 157 12.51 3.72 3.40
N VAL A 158 11.21 3.69 3.76
CA VAL A 158 10.12 3.81 2.79
C VAL A 158 10.22 5.12 2.00
N GLU A 159 10.51 6.23 2.66
CA GLU A 159 10.67 7.54 2.02
C GLU A 159 11.90 7.58 1.12
N ARG A 160 13.03 7.03 1.59
CA ARG A 160 14.28 6.97 0.82
C ARG A 160 14.12 6.15 -0.47
N LEU A 161 13.56 4.94 -0.36
CA LEU A 161 13.33 4.07 -1.51
C LEU A 161 12.32 4.71 -2.49
N ALA A 162 11.28 5.37 -1.98
CA ALA A 162 10.34 6.11 -2.83
C ALA A 162 11.02 7.26 -3.60
N GLY A 163 11.99 7.95 -2.97
CA GLY A 163 12.82 8.97 -3.63
C GLY A 163 13.67 8.38 -4.76
N LEU A 164 14.42 7.31 -4.47
CA LEU A 164 15.27 6.64 -5.45
C LEU A 164 14.48 6.12 -6.66
N ILE A 165 13.33 5.49 -6.42
CA ILE A 165 12.42 5.05 -7.48
C ILE A 165 11.95 6.25 -8.31
N GLY A 166 11.58 7.35 -7.64
CA GLY A 166 11.15 8.59 -8.27
C GLY A 166 12.21 9.21 -9.18
N ASP A 167 13.49 9.11 -8.83
CA ASP A 167 14.60 9.60 -9.65
C ASP A 167 14.77 8.76 -10.93
N VAL A 168 14.66 7.44 -10.83
CA VAL A 168 14.76 6.52 -11.98
C VAL A 168 13.60 6.74 -12.96
N VAL A 169 12.36 6.77 -12.48
CA VAL A 169 11.18 6.88 -13.37
C VAL A 169 10.95 8.29 -13.92
N ARG A 170 11.68 9.31 -13.44
CA ARG A 170 11.51 10.71 -13.88
C ARG A 170 11.78 10.90 -15.38
N GLY A 171 12.65 10.07 -15.95
CA GLY A 171 13.02 10.05 -17.37
C GLY A 171 11.90 9.57 -18.28
N ASP A 172 11.01 8.72 -17.76
CA ASP A 172 10.03 7.96 -18.53
C ASP A 172 8.84 8.83 -19.01
N GLU A 173 8.50 8.70 -20.29
CA GLU A 173 7.41 9.45 -20.91
C GLU A 173 6.04 9.02 -20.35
N THR A 174 5.86 7.71 -20.15
CA THR A 174 4.62 7.14 -19.60
C THR A 174 4.37 7.66 -18.19
N TYR A 175 5.40 7.74 -17.35
CA TYR A 175 5.36 8.30 -16.01
C TYR A 175 4.85 9.75 -16.03
N ARG A 176 5.41 10.60 -16.90
CA ARG A 176 4.98 12.01 -17.04
C ARG A 176 3.53 12.12 -17.49
N CYS A 177 3.12 11.32 -18.47
CA CYS A 177 1.73 11.31 -18.94
C CYS A 177 0.77 10.83 -17.85
N LEU A 178 1.13 9.80 -17.09
CA LEU A 178 0.32 9.31 -15.97
C LEU A 178 0.10 10.35 -14.87
N LEU A 179 1.09 11.20 -14.58
CA LEU A 179 0.97 12.29 -13.59
C LEU A 179 -0.09 13.34 -13.98
N THR A 180 -0.47 13.42 -15.25
CA THR A 180 -1.53 14.33 -15.70
C THR A 180 -2.94 13.79 -15.43
N VAL A 181 -3.08 12.50 -15.14
CA VAL A 181 -4.36 11.87 -14.82
C VAL A 181 -4.82 12.28 -13.41
N PRO A 182 -6.04 12.84 -13.24
CA PRO A 182 -6.53 13.26 -11.94
C PRO A 182 -6.47 12.15 -10.88
N GLY A 183 -5.84 12.49 -9.75
CA GLY A 183 -5.65 11.59 -8.62
C GLY A 183 -4.62 10.50 -8.87
N VAL A 184 -3.81 10.57 -9.92
CA VAL A 184 -2.60 9.74 -10.07
C VAL A 184 -1.41 10.58 -9.59
N GLY A 185 -0.83 10.20 -8.45
CA GLY A 185 0.36 10.86 -7.91
C GLY A 185 1.64 10.09 -8.23
N PRO A 186 2.82 10.64 -7.86
CA PRO A 186 4.13 10.04 -8.13
C PRO A 186 4.25 8.56 -7.79
N ARG A 187 3.75 8.17 -6.61
CA ARG A 187 3.77 6.77 -6.16
C ARG A 187 2.92 5.85 -7.04
N THR A 188 1.71 6.28 -7.40
CA THR A 188 0.80 5.48 -8.23
C THR A 188 1.32 5.39 -9.67
N ALA A 189 1.85 6.49 -10.20
CA ALA A 189 2.45 6.52 -11.54
C ALA A 189 3.69 5.62 -11.63
N ALA A 190 4.60 5.72 -10.65
CA ALA A 190 5.79 4.86 -10.59
C ALA A 190 5.40 3.38 -10.53
N GLN A 191 4.45 3.00 -9.66
CA GLN A 191 4.00 1.60 -9.59
C GLN A 191 3.44 1.10 -10.92
N LEU A 192 2.64 1.93 -11.62
CA LEU A 192 2.07 1.54 -12.90
C LEU A 192 3.17 1.29 -13.94
N VAL A 193 4.16 2.18 -14.02
CA VAL A 193 5.30 2.02 -14.95
C VAL A 193 6.13 0.77 -14.63
N LEU A 194 6.33 0.46 -13.35
CA LEU A 194 7.14 -0.70 -12.95
C LEU A 194 6.43 -2.05 -13.10
N ASP A 195 5.12 -2.11 -12.81
CA ASP A 195 4.38 -3.38 -12.73
C ASP A 195 3.62 -3.73 -14.04
N VAL A 196 3.35 -2.75 -14.89
CA VAL A 196 2.45 -2.89 -16.04
C VAL A 196 3.21 -2.64 -17.35
N ALA A 197 3.55 -3.72 -18.03
CA ALA A 197 3.84 -3.70 -19.46
C ALA A 197 2.50 -3.60 -20.20
N ILE A 198 2.18 -2.43 -20.77
CA ILE A 198 0.85 -2.17 -21.35
C ILE A 198 0.58 -3.07 -22.57
N GLU A 199 1.65 -3.48 -23.26
CA GLU A 199 1.66 -4.34 -24.43
C GLU A 199 1.16 -5.76 -24.13
N ASP A 200 1.27 -6.22 -22.87
CA ASP A 200 0.76 -7.52 -22.42
C ASP A 200 -0.79 -7.58 -22.38
N PHE A 201 -1.47 -6.43 -22.48
CA PHE A 201 -2.90 -6.32 -22.24
C PHE A 201 -3.65 -5.91 -23.51
N ALA A 202 -4.50 -6.81 -24.02
CA ALA A 202 -5.31 -6.55 -25.20
C ALA A 202 -6.28 -5.36 -25.01
N ASP A 203 -6.81 -5.17 -23.80
CA ASP A 203 -7.72 -4.08 -23.48
C ASP A 203 -7.68 -3.69 -21.99
N HIS A 204 -8.44 -2.63 -21.67
CA HIS A 204 -8.57 -2.13 -20.31
C HIS A 204 -9.30 -3.09 -19.34
N ASP A 205 -10.01 -4.11 -19.84
CA ASP A 205 -10.68 -5.13 -19.03
C ASP A 205 -9.67 -6.16 -18.52
N HIS A 206 -8.71 -6.55 -19.36
CA HIS A 206 -7.59 -7.40 -18.98
C HIS A 206 -6.71 -6.72 -17.93
N LEU A 207 -6.38 -5.43 -18.13
CA LEU A 207 -5.66 -4.65 -17.11
C LEU A 207 -6.46 -4.54 -15.80
N ALA A 208 -7.78 -4.37 -15.88
CA ALA A 208 -8.63 -4.34 -14.68
C ALA A 208 -8.66 -5.68 -13.93
N SER A 209 -8.61 -6.80 -14.65
CA SER A 209 -8.50 -8.12 -14.06
C SER A 209 -7.16 -8.28 -13.33
N TYR A 210 -6.05 -7.88 -13.97
CA TYR A 210 -4.72 -7.89 -13.38
C TYR A 210 -4.63 -7.02 -12.11
N CYS A 211 -5.16 -5.80 -12.15
CA CYS A 211 -5.21 -4.90 -11.00
C CYS A 211 -6.26 -5.28 -9.94
N GLY A 212 -7.03 -6.36 -10.11
CA GLY A 212 -8.07 -6.78 -9.16
C GLY A 212 -9.26 -5.81 -9.05
N LEU A 213 -9.49 -4.97 -10.07
CA LEU A 213 -10.59 -4.01 -10.16
C LEU A 213 -11.81 -4.55 -10.91
N ALA A 214 -11.64 -5.57 -11.76
CA ALA A 214 -12.74 -6.19 -12.47
C ALA A 214 -13.74 -6.85 -11.48
N PRO A 215 -15.06 -6.64 -11.66
CA PRO A 215 -16.05 -7.45 -10.96
C PRO A 215 -15.95 -8.90 -11.46
N ARG A 216 -15.94 -9.86 -10.54
CA ARG A 216 -16.02 -11.28 -10.89
C ARG A 216 -17.30 -11.86 -10.31
N ASN A 217 -18.08 -12.51 -11.17
CA ASN A 217 -19.19 -13.35 -10.76
C ASN A 217 -18.60 -14.68 -10.28
N ARG A 218 -18.73 -14.98 -8.99
CA ARG A 218 -18.39 -16.29 -8.46
C ARG A 218 -19.61 -17.18 -8.62
N GLN A 219 -19.74 -17.82 -9.78
CA GLN A 219 -20.65 -18.96 -9.94
C GLN A 219 -19.86 -20.24 -9.66
N SER A 220 -19.67 -20.55 -8.38
CA SER A 220 -19.42 -21.93 -7.98
C SER A 220 -20.78 -22.61 -7.90
N GLY A 221 -20.95 -23.71 -8.65
CA GLY A 221 -22.16 -24.52 -8.57
C GLY A 221 -22.52 -24.80 -7.11
N THR A 222 -23.80 -24.59 -6.80
CA THR A 222 -24.52 -24.78 -5.51
C THR A 222 -24.61 -23.64 -4.48
N SER A 223 -24.11 -22.42 -4.71
CA SER A 223 -24.59 -21.28 -3.89
C SER A 223 -24.74 -19.97 -4.66
N ILE A 224 -25.97 -19.45 -4.65
CA ILE A 224 -26.36 -18.19 -5.26
C ILE A 224 -25.87 -17.04 -4.35
N SER A 225 -25.21 -16.07 -4.99
CA SER A 225 -24.89 -14.73 -4.52
C SER A 225 -24.03 -14.59 -3.25
N SER A 226 -22.71 -14.58 -3.44
CA SER A 226 -21.87 -13.64 -2.71
C SER A 226 -20.72 -13.15 -3.61
N VAL A 227 -20.70 -11.84 -3.89
CA VAL A 227 -19.55 -11.17 -4.54
C VAL A 227 -18.48 -11.00 -3.46
N ALA A 228 -17.82 -12.10 -3.09
CA ALA A 228 -16.68 -12.06 -2.18
C ALA A 228 -15.42 -11.62 -2.94
N ALA A 229 -14.69 -10.65 -2.40
CA ALA A 229 -13.41 -10.20 -2.95
C ALA A 229 -12.36 -11.32 -2.82
N THR A 230 -11.96 -11.93 -3.93
CA THR A 230 -10.90 -12.94 -3.98
C THR A 230 -9.51 -12.29 -3.85
N PRO A 231 -8.47 -12.99 -3.34
CA PRO A 231 -7.10 -12.49 -3.25
C PRO A 231 -6.35 -12.36 -4.58
N GLN A 232 -7.00 -12.62 -5.73
CA GLN A 232 -6.35 -12.61 -7.04
C GLN A 232 -6.25 -11.20 -7.63
N GLY A 233 -5.11 -10.92 -8.27
CA GLY A 233 -4.73 -9.62 -8.83
C GLY A 233 -3.69 -8.91 -7.97
N ASN A 234 -2.99 -7.93 -8.56
CA ASN A 234 -1.99 -7.13 -7.85
C ASN A 234 -2.67 -6.26 -6.77
N ARG A 235 -2.61 -6.74 -5.51
CA ARG A 235 -3.27 -6.10 -4.36
C ARG A 235 -2.74 -4.70 -4.09
N GLN A 236 -1.46 -4.47 -4.34
CA GLN A 236 -0.81 -3.17 -4.20
C GLN A 236 -1.39 -2.16 -5.19
N LEU A 237 -1.42 -2.50 -6.49
CA LEU A 237 -2.07 -1.66 -7.50
C LEU A 237 -3.55 -1.42 -7.21
N LYS A 238 -4.29 -2.46 -6.80
CA LYS A 238 -5.70 -2.31 -6.40
C LYS A 238 -5.88 -1.25 -5.32
N ASN A 239 -5.08 -1.34 -4.26
CA ASN A 239 -5.16 -0.43 -3.12
C ASN A 239 -4.76 0.99 -3.52
N LEU A 240 -3.68 1.16 -4.28
CA LEU A 240 -3.23 2.47 -4.79
C LEU A 240 -4.30 3.12 -5.67
N LEU A 241 -4.88 2.37 -6.61
CA LEU A 241 -5.89 2.86 -7.54
C LEU A 241 -7.20 3.22 -6.86
N ILE A 242 -7.62 2.50 -5.81
CA ILE A 242 -8.82 2.84 -5.03
C ILE A 242 -8.55 4.00 -4.08
N PHE A 243 -7.45 3.94 -3.32
CA PHE A 243 -7.14 4.95 -2.31
C PHE A 243 -6.98 6.33 -2.93
N SER A 244 -6.30 6.40 -4.07
CA SER A 244 -6.08 7.66 -4.76
C SER A 244 -7.34 8.25 -5.42
N CYS A 245 -8.46 7.51 -5.48
CA CYS A 245 -9.76 8.09 -5.81
C CYS A 245 -10.39 8.89 -4.64
N SER A 246 -9.88 8.76 -3.41
CA SER A 246 -10.45 9.48 -2.25
C SER A 246 -10.23 11.00 -2.34
N CYS A 247 -9.22 11.46 -3.08
CA CYS A 247 -9.09 12.88 -3.40
C CYS A 247 -10.11 13.32 -4.47
N LEU A 248 -10.45 12.44 -5.42
CA LEU A 248 -11.42 12.71 -6.48
C LEU A 248 -12.85 12.84 -5.93
N SER A 249 -13.19 12.13 -4.84
CA SER A 249 -14.49 12.32 -4.18
C SER A 249 -14.65 13.71 -3.53
N ARG A 250 -13.56 14.47 -3.39
CA ARG A 250 -13.54 15.84 -2.84
C ARG A 250 -13.18 16.91 -3.87
N SER A 251 -12.87 16.50 -5.11
CA SER A 251 -12.53 17.42 -6.20
C SER A 251 -13.78 17.79 -7.01
N SER A 252 -13.57 18.56 -8.09
CA SER A 252 -14.52 18.79 -9.17
C SER A 252 -14.16 17.95 -10.41
N GLY A 253 -15.07 17.87 -11.38
CA GLY A 253 -14.84 17.27 -12.70
C GLY A 253 -15.43 15.86 -12.87
N TYR A 254 -15.13 15.24 -14.03
CA TYR A 254 -15.79 14.02 -14.50
C TYR A 254 -15.78 12.86 -13.48
N PHE A 255 -14.65 12.63 -12.79
CA PHE A 255 -14.55 11.53 -11.82
C PHE A 255 -15.36 11.79 -10.56
N ARG A 256 -15.51 13.07 -10.16
CA ARG A 256 -16.40 13.45 -9.07
C ARG A 256 -17.85 13.19 -9.45
N ASP A 257 -18.27 13.58 -10.66
CA ASP A 257 -19.64 13.34 -11.13
C ASP A 257 -19.94 11.83 -11.23
N CYS A 258 -18.94 11.03 -11.59
CA CYS A 258 -19.05 9.57 -11.54
C CYS A 258 -19.22 9.06 -10.10
N PHE A 259 -18.45 9.59 -9.15
CA PHE A 259 -18.55 9.23 -7.73
C PHE A 259 -19.94 9.57 -7.17
N ASP A 260 -20.42 10.78 -7.41
CA ASP A 260 -21.71 11.26 -6.92
C ASP A 260 -22.87 10.47 -7.53
N ARG A 261 -22.81 10.13 -8.83
CA ARG A 261 -23.77 9.20 -9.46
C ARG A 261 -23.77 7.82 -8.81
N CYS A 262 -22.60 7.27 -8.45
CA CYS A 262 -22.52 6.00 -7.72
C CYS A 262 -23.16 6.11 -6.32
N ARG A 263 -22.89 7.21 -5.60
CA ARG A 263 -23.49 7.46 -4.28
C ARG A 263 -25.00 7.68 -4.34
N GLY A 264 -25.49 8.40 -5.35
CA GLY A 264 -26.93 8.61 -5.60
C GLY A 264 -27.70 7.32 -5.91
N ARG A 265 -27.01 6.28 -6.40
CA ARG A 265 -27.57 4.92 -6.57
C ARG A 265 -27.55 4.08 -5.29
N GLY A 266 -27.17 4.66 -4.14
CA GLY A 266 -27.09 3.95 -2.86
C GLY A 266 -25.82 3.11 -2.66
N MET A 267 -24.81 3.22 -3.54
CA MET A 267 -23.58 2.43 -3.37
C MET A 267 -22.79 2.87 -2.13
N PRO A 268 -22.29 1.95 -1.29
CA PRO A 268 -21.40 2.28 -0.17
C PRO A 268 -20.15 3.04 -0.61
N TYR A 269 -19.58 3.87 0.27
CA TYR A 269 -18.44 4.74 -0.05
C TYR A 269 -17.27 3.99 -0.74
N LYS A 270 -16.83 2.87 -0.16
CA LYS A 270 -15.74 2.06 -0.72
C LYS A 270 -16.10 1.43 -2.08
N ALA A 271 -17.36 1.04 -2.28
CA ALA A 271 -17.85 0.51 -3.55
C ALA A 271 -17.87 1.59 -4.64
N ALA A 272 -18.29 2.81 -4.29
CA ALA A 272 -18.25 3.97 -5.18
C ALA A 272 -16.80 4.33 -5.59
N LEU A 273 -15.85 4.32 -4.65
CA LEU A 273 -14.43 4.53 -4.97
C LEU A 273 -13.88 3.46 -5.92
N LYS A 274 -14.23 2.18 -5.70
CA LYS A 274 -13.84 1.09 -6.61
C LYS A 274 -14.42 1.28 -8.01
N ALA A 275 -15.68 1.71 -8.12
CA ALA A 275 -16.31 1.99 -9.41
C ALA A 275 -15.62 3.15 -10.15
N VAL A 276 -15.25 4.22 -9.45
CA VAL A 276 -14.47 5.33 -10.03
C VAL A 276 -13.07 4.89 -10.44
N ALA A 277 -12.38 4.10 -9.60
CA ALA A 277 -11.08 3.53 -9.93
C ALA A 277 -11.15 2.69 -11.22
N ARG A 278 -12.21 1.90 -11.37
CA ARG A 278 -12.43 1.09 -12.58
C ARG A 278 -12.64 1.93 -13.84
N LYS A 279 -13.40 3.04 -13.74
CA LYS A 279 -13.58 4.00 -14.84
C LYS A 279 -12.27 4.69 -15.19
N ARG A 280 -11.53 5.18 -14.18
CA ARG A 280 -10.23 5.83 -14.35
C ARG A 280 -9.19 4.89 -14.96
N LEU A 281 -9.25 3.60 -14.67
CA LEU A 281 -8.33 2.63 -15.27
C LEU A 281 -8.43 2.58 -16.80
N LYS A 282 -9.60 2.89 -17.38
CA LYS A 282 -9.73 3.00 -18.85
C LYS A 282 -8.88 4.15 -19.41
N VAL A 283 -8.86 5.27 -18.70
CA VAL A 283 -8.03 6.43 -19.02
C VAL A 283 -6.56 6.10 -18.85
N ILE A 284 -6.20 5.48 -17.73
CA ILE A 284 -4.83 5.03 -17.47
C ILE A 284 -4.35 4.10 -18.60
N PHE A 285 -5.16 3.13 -19.01
CA PHE A 285 -4.85 2.23 -20.12
C PHE A 285 -4.56 2.99 -21.43
N ALA A 286 -5.44 3.94 -21.80
CA ALA A 286 -5.25 4.74 -23.01
C ALA A 286 -4.00 5.63 -22.92
N VAL A 287 -3.78 6.29 -21.78
CA VAL A 287 -2.59 7.13 -21.55
C VAL A 287 -1.30 6.32 -21.61
N MET A 288 -1.27 5.11 -21.06
CA MET A 288 -0.08 4.24 -21.13
C MET A 288 0.16 3.71 -22.54
N ARG A 289 -0.90 3.33 -23.26
CA ARG A 289 -0.81 2.81 -24.63
C ARG A 289 -0.37 3.88 -25.63
N ASP A 290 -0.98 5.05 -25.56
CA ASP A 290 -0.78 6.12 -26.54
C ASP A 290 0.38 7.05 -26.15
N ARG A 291 0.83 7.00 -24.88
CA ARG A 291 1.85 7.89 -24.29
C ARG A 291 1.52 9.37 -24.49
N VAL A 292 0.23 9.70 -24.44
CA VAL A 292 -0.28 11.07 -24.56
C VAL A 292 -0.77 11.55 -23.19
N PRO A 293 -0.50 12.82 -22.81
CA PRO A 293 -1.09 13.42 -21.62
C PRO A 293 -2.61 13.31 -21.58
N TYR A 294 -3.16 13.18 -20.38
CA TYR A 294 -4.59 13.17 -20.16
C TYR A 294 -5.24 14.48 -20.61
N ASP A 295 -6.23 14.36 -21.51
CA ASP A 295 -7.11 15.44 -21.90
C ASP A 295 -8.54 15.21 -21.33
N PRO A 296 -9.05 16.12 -20.47
CA PRO A 296 -10.43 16.07 -19.98
C PRO A 296 -11.50 16.07 -21.08
N GLY A 297 -11.21 16.63 -22.26
CA GLY A 297 -12.15 16.72 -23.40
C GLY A 297 -12.56 15.36 -23.95
N LEU A 298 -11.67 14.37 -23.89
CA LEU A 298 -11.89 13.01 -24.42
C LEU A 298 -12.88 12.18 -23.59
N LEU A 299 -13.29 12.64 -22.41
CA LEU A 299 -14.22 11.93 -21.52
C LEU A 299 -15.68 12.41 -21.61
N ARG A 300 -15.93 13.48 -22.37
CA ARG A 300 -17.26 14.11 -22.50
C ARG A 300 -17.97 13.77 -23.82
N ALA A 301 -17.32 13.02 -24.71
CA ALA A 301 -17.93 12.40 -25.89
C ALA A 301 -18.49 11.00 -25.54
#